data_AF-A0A3E0NW79-F1
#
_entry.id   AF-A0A3E0NW79-F1
#
_cell.length_a   1.000
_cell.length_b   1.000
_cell.length_c   1.000
_cell.angle_alpha   90.00
_cell.angle_beta   90.00
_cell.angle_gamma   90.00
#
_symmetry.space_group_name_H-M   'P 1'
#
loop_
_entity.id
_entity.type
_entity.pdbx_description
1 polymer ?
#
loop_
_entity_poly.entity_id
_entity_poly.type
_entity_poly.pdbx_seq_one_letter_code
_entity_poly.pdbx_strand_id
1 'polypeptide(L)'
;MCCVVLGLALAGAAWGQTQSQQTPSQQLEEVRENALAATTSYQPMEVMGMQVWIDPVTGQMRPPTPAEAAKLSAEMRKLFGARSQRGEQPQSVREQTLANGTVMLELGLGHLDFSVVHQRPDGSLEYGCVDDSHRALSFAQQGSQSPATAQPEVQ
;
A
#
# COMPACT_ATOMS: atom_id res chain seq x y z
N MET A 1 60.98 -14.15 27.67
CA MET A 1 60.10 -14.13 28.86
C MET A 1 58.80 -14.80 28.43
N CYS A 2 58.70 -16.14 28.36
CA CYS A 2 58.84 -17.15 29.41
C CYS A 2 57.81 -16.94 30.52
N CYS A 3 56.69 -17.68 30.47
CA CYS A 3 56.19 -18.49 31.58
C CYS A 3 55.03 -19.37 31.09
N VAL A 4 55.39 -20.63 30.80
CA VAL A 4 54.52 -21.79 30.80
C VAL A 4 54.37 -22.23 32.26
N VAL A 5 53.16 -22.45 32.75
CA VAL A 5 52.94 -23.35 33.89
C VAL A 5 51.67 -24.18 33.64
N LEU A 6 51.90 -25.46 33.40
CA LEU A 6 50.95 -26.56 33.51
C LEU A 6 50.51 -26.71 34.98
N GLY A 7 49.23 -27.00 35.21
CA GLY A 7 48.72 -27.49 36.49
C GLY A 7 47.43 -28.28 36.31
N LEU A 8 47.55 -29.61 36.25
CA LEU A 8 46.43 -30.55 36.34
C LEU A 8 45.88 -30.59 37.78
N ALA A 9 44.56 -30.57 37.93
CA ALA A 9 43.88 -31.21 39.06
C ALA A 9 42.48 -31.69 38.63
N LEU A 10 42.34 -33.02 38.55
CA LEU A 10 41.07 -33.74 38.45
C LEU A 10 40.42 -33.79 39.84
N ALA A 11 39.18 -33.32 39.97
CA ALA A 11 38.25 -33.76 41.01
C ALA A 11 36.83 -33.36 40.62
N GLY A 12 35.91 -34.32 40.68
CA GLY A 12 34.59 -34.23 40.08
C GLY A 12 33.61 -33.32 40.82
N ALA A 13 32.60 -32.90 40.06
CA ALA A 13 31.25 -32.66 40.54
C ALA A 13 30.33 -32.98 39.38
N ALA A 14 29.51 -34.01 39.53
CA ALA A 14 28.41 -34.29 38.63
C ALA A 14 27.35 -33.21 38.85
N TRP A 15 27.30 -32.21 37.97
CA TRP A 15 26.18 -31.28 37.92
C TRP A 15 25.10 -31.97 37.07
N GLY A 16 24.11 -32.54 37.76
CA GLY A 16 22.91 -33.04 37.12
C GLY A 16 22.28 -31.92 36.30
N GLN A 17 22.09 -32.17 35.01
CA GLN A 17 21.22 -31.33 34.18
C GLN A 17 19.80 -31.52 34.68
N THR A 18 19.34 -30.61 35.54
CA THR A 18 17.93 -30.43 35.80
C THR A 18 17.30 -29.89 34.52
N GLN A 19 16.89 -30.78 33.62
CA GLN A 19 15.92 -30.43 32.59
C GLN A 19 14.62 -30.10 33.32
N SER A 20 14.38 -28.81 33.55
CA SER A 20 13.08 -28.30 33.92
C SER A 20 12.08 -28.77 32.87
N GLN A 21 11.28 -29.78 33.22
CA GLN A 21 10.10 -30.16 32.46
C GLN A 21 9.18 -28.94 32.45
N GLN A 22 9.20 -28.19 31.34
CA GLN A 22 8.25 -27.13 31.10
C GLN A 22 6.87 -27.77 30.96
N THR A 23 6.01 -27.46 31.92
CA THR A 23 4.62 -27.89 31.94
C THR A 23 3.94 -27.43 30.64
N PRO A 24 3.09 -28.26 29.99
CA PRO A 24 2.41 -27.94 28.73
C PRO A 24 1.64 -26.60 28.73
N SER A 25 1.29 -26.10 29.92
CA SER A 25 0.65 -24.80 30.11
C SER A 25 1.56 -23.60 29.79
N GLN A 26 2.88 -23.69 29.97
CA GLN A 26 3.80 -22.57 29.68
C GLN A 26 4.09 -22.41 28.18
N GLN A 27 4.09 -23.51 27.42
CA GLN A 27 4.21 -23.43 25.96
C GLN A 27 2.99 -22.77 25.30
N LEU A 28 1.81 -22.87 25.91
CA LEU A 28 0.59 -22.27 25.37
C LEU A 28 0.56 -20.74 25.56
N GLU A 29 1.16 -20.23 26.64
CA GLU A 29 1.30 -18.78 26.87
C GLU A 29 2.34 -18.16 25.94
N GLU A 30 3.49 -18.81 25.73
CA GLU A 30 4.54 -18.30 24.83
C GLU A 30 4.08 -18.29 23.35
N VAL A 31 3.29 -19.28 22.92
CA VAL A 31 2.66 -19.27 21.60
C VAL A 31 1.63 -18.15 21.48
N ARG A 32 0.90 -17.83 22.55
CA ARG A 32 -0.06 -16.70 22.57
C ARG A 32 0.66 -15.36 22.50
N GLU A 33 1.78 -15.21 23.19
CA GLU A 33 2.58 -13.98 23.20
C GLU A 33 3.28 -13.76 21.85
N ASN A 34 3.84 -14.82 21.23
CA ASN A 34 4.38 -14.75 19.87
C ASN A 34 3.30 -14.58 18.79
N ALA A 35 2.09 -15.11 18.99
CA ALA A 35 0.96 -14.89 18.07
C ALA A 35 0.46 -13.43 18.09
N LEU A 36 0.66 -12.70 19.19
CA LEU A 36 0.33 -11.27 19.28
C LEU A 36 1.42 -10.38 18.64
N ALA A 37 2.68 -10.84 18.61
CA ALA A 37 3.79 -10.14 17.98
C ALA A 37 3.81 -10.20 16.44
N ALA A 38 3.07 -11.15 15.83
CA ALA A 38 2.96 -11.30 14.37
C ALA A 38 1.77 -10.52 13.77
N THR A 39 1.33 -9.45 14.43
CA THR A 39 0.35 -8.53 13.85
C THR A 39 1.05 -7.64 12.84
N THR A 40 1.30 -8.17 11.63
CA THR A 40 1.58 -7.35 10.45
C THR A 40 0.52 -6.26 10.42
N SER A 41 0.94 -5.01 10.58
CA SER A 41 0.04 -3.87 10.66
C SER A 41 -0.79 -3.82 9.37
N TYR A 42 -2.02 -4.32 9.44
CA TYR A 42 -3.02 -4.10 8.42
C TYR A 42 -3.29 -2.60 8.40
N GLN A 43 -2.75 -1.91 7.41
CA GLN A 43 -3.10 -0.52 7.13
C GLN A 43 -4.28 -0.57 6.17
N PRO A 44 -5.54 -0.38 6.64
CA PRO A 44 -6.66 -0.26 5.72
C PRO A 44 -6.39 0.92 4.80
N MET A 45 -6.53 0.71 3.49
CA MET A 45 -6.62 1.83 2.56
C MET A 45 -7.95 2.53 2.84
N GLU A 46 -7.88 3.76 3.34
CA GLU A 46 -9.05 4.58 3.56
C GLU A 46 -9.52 5.11 2.19
N VAL A 47 -10.56 4.46 1.66
CA VAL A 47 -11.25 4.93 0.47
C VAL A 47 -12.35 5.89 0.94
N MET A 48 -12.31 7.13 0.45
CA MET A 48 -13.33 8.14 0.77
C MET A 48 -14.71 7.64 0.31
N GLY A 49 -15.69 7.63 1.23
CA GLY A 49 -17.06 7.19 0.99
C GLY A 49 -17.53 6.04 1.90
N MET A 50 -18.80 5.67 1.78
CA MET A 50 -19.40 4.57 2.55
C MET A 50 -19.04 3.22 1.91
N GLN A 51 -18.25 2.42 2.64
CA GLN A 51 -17.91 1.05 2.21
C GLN A 51 -18.98 0.07 2.68
N VAL A 52 -19.64 -0.59 1.72
CA VAL A 52 -20.62 -1.64 1.98
C VAL A 52 -20.08 -2.96 1.45
N TRP A 53 -20.17 -3.99 2.28
CA TRP A 53 -19.63 -5.31 2.00
C TRP A 53 -20.77 -6.31 1.92
N ILE A 54 -20.91 -6.97 0.76
CA ILE A 54 -21.98 -7.91 0.48
C ILE A 54 -21.39 -9.32 0.46
N ASP A 55 -21.99 -10.22 1.23
CA ASP A 55 -21.66 -11.65 1.17
C ASP A 55 -22.06 -12.21 -0.21
N PRO A 56 -21.15 -12.85 -0.96
CA PRO A 56 -21.45 -13.36 -2.30
C PRO A 56 -22.42 -14.56 -2.29
N VAL A 57 -22.54 -15.28 -1.17
CA VAL A 57 -23.42 -16.45 -1.02
C VAL A 57 -24.81 -16.01 -0.57
N THR A 58 -24.89 -15.09 0.39
CA THR A 58 -26.19 -14.73 1.02
C THR A 58 -26.76 -13.41 0.52
N GLY A 59 -25.96 -12.56 -0.14
CA GLY A 59 -26.36 -11.22 -0.57
C GLY A 59 -26.58 -10.23 0.58
N GLN A 60 -26.31 -10.64 1.82
CA GLN A 60 -26.49 -9.79 3.00
C GLN A 60 -25.27 -8.93 3.26
N MET A 61 -25.51 -7.78 3.91
CA MET A 61 -24.41 -6.93 4.38
C MET A 61 -23.70 -7.62 5.55
N ARG A 62 -22.41 -7.90 5.38
CA ARG A 62 -21.56 -8.44 6.44
C ARG A 62 -20.19 -7.78 6.42
N PRO A 63 -19.49 -7.67 7.56
CA PRO A 63 -18.08 -7.28 7.53
C PRO A 63 -17.25 -8.31 6.71
N PRO A 64 -16.19 -7.85 6.01
CA PRO A 64 -15.29 -8.76 5.30
C PRO A 64 -14.48 -9.58 6.30
N THR A 65 -14.13 -10.81 5.92
CA THR A 65 -13.15 -11.58 6.67
C THR A 65 -11.75 -10.95 6.51
N PRO A 66 -10.81 -11.20 7.43
CA PRO A 66 -9.45 -10.65 7.33
C PRO A 66 -8.75 -10.97 6.00
N ALA A 67 -8.95 -12.19 5.48
CA ALA A 67 -8.39 -12.61 4.20
C ALA A 67 -9.00 -11.84 3.00
N GLU A 68 -10.31 -11.62 3.02
CA GLU A 68 -11.01 -10.83 1.99
C GLU A 68 -10.57 -9.36 2.04
N ALA A 69 -10.47 -8.79 3.24
CA ALA A 69 -10.01 -7.43 3.45
C ALA A 69 -8.56 -7.25 2.96
N ALA A 70 -7.67 -8.18 3.29
CA ALA A 70 -6.28 -8.17 2.82
C ALA A 70 -6.21 -8.24 1.29
N LYS A 71 -6.96 -9.15 0.67
CA LYS A 71 -7.02 -9.29 -0.78
C LYS A 71 -7.56 -8.02 -1.45
N LEU A 72 -8.64 -7.44 -0.95
CA LEU A 72 -9.17 -6.20 -1.50
C LEU A 72 -8.17 -5.07 -1.36
N SER A 73 -7.55 -4.89 -0.19
CA SER A 73 -6.58 -3.83 0.03
C SER A 73 -5.39 -3.92 -0.95
N ALA A 74 -4.95 -5.13 -1.29
CA ALA A 74 -3.89 -5.37 -2.25
C ALA A 74 -4.32 -5.01 -3.68
N GLU A 75 -5.52 -5.40 -4.10
CA GLU A 75 -6.06 -5.06 -5.43
C GLU A 75 -6.34 -3.56 -5.56
N MET A 76 -6.91 -2.93 -4.53
CA MET A 76 -7.12 -1.47 -4.50
C MET A 76 -5.80 -0.71 -4.59
N ARG A 77 -4.73 -1.20 -3.95
CA ARG A 77 -3.39 -0.64 -4.11
C ARG A 77 -2.85 -0.77 -5.53
N LYS A 78 -3.17 -1.82 -6.28
CA LYS A 78 -2.79 -1.91 -7.70
C LYS A 78 -3.52 -0.89 -8.56
N LEU A 79 -4.82 -0.71 -8.33
CA LEU A 79 -5.67 0.18 -9.12
C LEU A 79 -5.42 1.67 -8.81
N PHE A 80 -5.31 2.01 -7.53
CA PHE A 80 -5.23 3.40 -7.07
C PHE A 80 -3.84 3.80 -6.57
N GLY A 81 -2.98 2.83 -6.24
CA GLY A 81 -1.62 3.09 -5.80
C GLY A 81 -0.72 3.66 -6.89
N ALA A 82 -0.96 3.31 -8.16
CA ALA A 82 -0.17 3.84 -9.29
C ALA A 82 -0.43 5.35 -9.53
N ARG A 83 -1.63 5.84 -9.21
CA ARG A 83 -1.95 7.28 -9.29
C ARG A 83 -1.35 8.06 -8.12
N SER A 84 -1.36 7.49 -6.92
CA SER A 84 -0.78 8.11 -5.72
C SER A 84 0.75 8.06 -5.67
N GLN A 85 1.40 7.14 -6.38
CA GLN A 85 2.86 7.03 -6.48
C GLN A 85 3.49 7.95 -7.54
N ARG A 86 2.70 8.61 -8.38
CA ARG A 86 3.20 9.45 -9.49
C ARG A 86 3.73 10.82 -9.07
N GLY A 87 3.96 11.05 -7.78
CA GLY A 87 4.58 12.27 -7.23
C GLY A 87 3.68 13.51 -7.23
N GLU A 88 2.52 13.46 -7.89
CA GLU A 88 1.45 14.41 -7.69
C GLU A 88 0.87 14.14 -6.29
N GLN A 89 1.19 15.01 -5.33
CA GLN A 89 0.49 14.99 -4.05
C GLN A 89 -1.00 14.93 -4.38
N PRO A 90 -1.75 13.96 -3.83
CA PRO A 90 -3.19 13.96 -4.02
C PRO A 90 -3.65 15.32 -3.51
N GLN A 91 -4.06 16.20 -4.43
CA GLN A 91 -4.83 17.37 -4.09
C GLN A 91 -5.98 16.79 -3.26
N SER A 92 -5.95 17.05 -1.96
CA SER A 92 -6.79 16.35 -1.00
C SER A 92 -8.23 16.48 -1.48
N VAL A 93 -8.89 15.37 -1.80
CA VAL A 93 -10.30 15.41 -2.17
C VAL A 93 -11.04 16.10 -1.03
N ARG A 94 -11.67 17.25 -1.30
CA ARG A 94 -12.40 17.99 -0.26
C ARG A 94 -13.87 17.65 -0.34
N GLU A 95 -14.40 17.11 0.74
CA GLU A 95 -15.83 16.89 0.91
C GLU A 95 -16.50 18.18 1.40
N GLN A 96 -17.61 18.56 0.76
CA GLN A 96 -18.47 19.65 1.19
C GLN A 96 -19.91 19.16 1.29
N THR A 97 -20.47 19.20 2.49
CA THR A 97 -21.89 18.91 2.70
C THR A 97 -22.70 20.21 2.61
N LEU A 98 -23.62 20.27 1.65
CA LEU A 98 -24.55 21.38 1.45
C LEU A 98 -25.65 21.36 2.52
N ALA A 99 -26.31 22.51 2.74
CA ALA A 99 -27.37 22.66 3.74
C ALA A 99 -28.59 21.73 3.54
N ASN A 100 -28.78 21.22 2.32
CA ASN A 100 -29.82 20.24 1.97
C ASN A 100 -29.39 18.78 2.18
N GLY A 101 -28.19 18.52 2.73
CA GLY A 101 -27.63 17.19 2.95
C GLY A 101 -26.93 16.58 1.73
N THR A 102 -26.82 17.29 0.60
CA THR A 102 -26.04 16.84 -0.56
C THR A 102 -24.54 16.90 -0.25
N VAL A 103 -23.80 15.84 -0.59
CA VAL A 103 -22.34 15.78 -0.47
C VAL A 103 -21.71 16.08 -1.84
N MET A 104 -20.82 17.07 -1.88
CA MET A 104 -19.99 17.42 -3.03
C MET A 104 -18.53 17.04 -2.76
N LEU A 105 -17.83 16.58 -3.81
CA LEU A 105 -16.42 16.22 -3.75
C LEU A 105 -15.62 17.10 -4.71
N GLU A 106 -14.68 17.87 -4.20
CA GLU A 106 -13.69 18.59 -4.98
C GLU A 106 -12.48 17.67 -5.20
N LEU A 107 -12.31 17.14 -6.41
CA LEU A 107 -11.31 16.09 -6.69
C LEU A 107 -9.91 16.64 -7.01
N GLY A 108 -9.77 17.93 -7.32
CA GLY A 108 -8.51 18.50 -7.80
C GLY A 108 -8.08 17.99 -9.18
N LEU A 109 -7.01 18.54 -9.74
CA LEU A 109 -6.59 18.29 -11.13
C LEU A 109 -6.06 16.87 -11.39
N GLY A 110 -5.48 16.20 -10.38
CA GLY A 110 -4.91 14.85 -10.51
C GLY A 110 -5.94 13.72 -10.68
N HIS A 111 -7.24 14.05 -10.67
CA HIS A 111 -8.33 13.11 -10.90
C HIS A 111 -9.08 13.40 -12.20
N LEU A 112 -8.58 14.32 -13.03
CA LEU A 112 -9.18 14.70 -14.30
C LEU A 112 -8.38 14.14 -15.47
N ASP A 113 -9.07 13.67 -16.49
CA ASP A 113 -8.49 13.44 -17.81
C ASP A 113 -8.66 14.72 -18.66
N PHE A 114 -7.61 15.11 -19.36
CA PHE A 114 -7.57 16.30 -20.20
C PHE A 114 -7.63 15.90 -21.68
N SER A 115 -8.64 16.39 -22.40
CA SER A 115 -8.68 16.35 -23.85
C SER A 115 -8.00 17.61 -24.40
N VAL A 116 -6.91 17.43 -25.14
CA VAL A 116 -6.07 18.50 -25.65
C VAL A 116 -5.99 18.45 -27.17
N VAL A 117 -5.96 19.63 -27.79
CA VAL A 117 -5.80 19.80 -29.22
C VAL A 117 -4.56 20.67 -29.47
N HIS A 118 -3.69 20.22 -30.36
CA HIS A 118 -2.52 20.95 -30.82
C HIS A 118 -2.65 21.24 -32.32
N GLN A 119 -2.54 22.52 -32.70
CA GLN A 119 -2.49 22.90 -34.11
C GLN A 119 -1.03 22.93 -34.56
N ARG A 120 -0.71 22.09 -35.55
CA ARG A 120 0.61 22.02 -36.15
C ARG A 120 0.88 23.22 -37.06
N PRO A 121 2.15 23.50 -37.40
CA PRO A 121 2.51 24.59 -38.31
C PRO A 121 1.92 24.47 -39.72
N ASP A 122 1.58 23.26 -40.17
CA ASP A 122 0.92 23.00 -41.45
C ASP A 122 -0.61 23.25 -41.40
N GLY A 123 -1.13 23.68 -40.25
CA GLY A 123 -2.56 23.91 -40.01
C GLY A 123 -3.35 22.65 -39.64
N SER A 124 -2.73 21.48 -39.63
CA SER A 124 -3.38 20.24 -39.19
C SER A 124 -3.61 20.24 -37.67
N LEU A 125 -4.66 19.54 -37.23
CA LEU A 125 -5.01 19.38 -35.82
C LEU A 125 -4.59 18.01 -35.33
N GLU A 126 -4.07 17.99 -34.11
CA GLU A 126 -3.69 16.79 -33.39
C GLU A 126 -4.44 16.74 -32.06
N TYR A 127 -4.99 15.58 -31.72
CA TYR A 127 -5.83 15.38 -30.54
C TYR A 127 -5.18 14.38 -29.61
N GLY A 128 -5.29 14.61 -28.30
CA GLY A 128 -4.77 13.70 -27.29
C GLY A 128 -5.61 13.72 -26.02
N CYS A 129 -5.72 12.58 -25.36
CA CYS A 129 -6.21 12.49 -23.99
C CYS A 129 -5.03 12.19 -23.08
N VAL A 130 -4.82 13.00 -22.05
CA VAL A 130 -3.73 12.86 -21.08
C VAL A 130 -4.27 12.95 -19.67
N ASP A 131 -3.64 12.23 -18.74
CA ASP A 131 -4.16 11.95 -17.41
C ASP A 131 -3.56 12.85 -16.31
N ASP A 132 -2.82 13.90 -16.70
CA ASP A 132 -2.32 14.93 -15.80
C ASP A 132 -2.15 16.27 -16.51
N SER A 133 -2.21 17.34 -15.72
CA SER A 133 -2.18 18.72 -16.24
C SER A 133 -0.82 19.13 -16.84
N HIS A 134 0.28 18.53 -16.40
CA HIS A 134 1.62 18.85 -16.92
C HIS A 134 1.80 18.27 -18.33
N ARG A 135 1.34 17.03 -18.55
CA ARG A 135 1.28 16.41 -19.87
C ARG A 135 0.29 17.14 -20.78
N ALA A 136 -0.82 17.65 -20.25
CA ALA A 136 -1.75 18.48 -21.04
C ALA A 136 -1.06 19.74 -21.56
N LEU A 137 -0.34 20.45 -20.69
CA LEU A 137 0.41 21.64 -21.07
C LEU A 137 1.50 21.31 -22.09
N SER A 138 2.24 20.22 -21.88
CA SER A 138 3.32 19.79 -22.77
C SER A 138 2.79 19.39 -24.14
N PHE A 139 1.68 18.65 -24.19
CA PHE A 139 0.99 18.30 -25.43
C PHE A 139 0.50 19.55 -26.18
N ALA A 140 -0.09 20.52 -25.48
CA ALA A 140 -0.54 21.75 -26.10
C ALA A 140 0.63 22.55 -26.73
N GLN A 141 1.82 22.50 -26.13
CA GLN A 141 3.01 23.20 -26.61
C GLN A 141 3.76 22.46 -27.73
N GLN A 142 3.81 21.13 -27.68
CA GLN A 142 4.74 20.33 -28.48
C GLN A 142 4.07 19.22 -29.31
N GLY A 143 2.74 19.05 -29.22
CA GLY A 143 2.02 17.90 -29.76
C GLY A 143 2.40 16.58 -29.07
N SER A 144 2.09 15.43 -29.68
CA SER A 144 2.47 14.10 -29.17
C SER A 144 3.97 13.81 -29.16
N GLN A 145 4.79 14.71 -29.71
CA GLN A 145 6.25 14.57 -29.70
C GLN A 145 6.87 14.93 -28.35
N SER A 146 6.07 15.40 -27.38
CA SER A 146 6.56 15.55 -26.02
C SER A 146 7.06 14.19 -25.53
N PRO A 147 8.35 14.06 -25.16
CA PRO A 147 8.96 12.77 -24.90
C PRO A 147 8.15 12.09 -23.82
N ALA A 148 7.54 10.97 -24.19
CA ALA A 148 7.05 10.00 -23.23
C ALA A 148 8.27 9.60 -22.40
N THR A 149 8.42 10.21 -21.21
CA THR A 149 9.39 9.74 -20.22
C THR A 149 9.14 8.25 -20.09
N ALA A 150 10.15 7.48 -20.50
CA ALA A 150 10.08 6.04 -20.69
C ALA A 150 9.28 5.37 -19.57
N GLN A 151 8.14 4.76 -19.93
CA GLN A 151 7.55 3.76 -19.05
C GLN A 151 8.59 2.65 -18.91
N PRO A 152 9.02 2.28 -17.68
CA PRO A 152 9.83 1.09 -17.52
C PRO A 152 9.00 -0.10 -17.99
N GLU A 153 9.44 -0.72 -19.07
CA GLU A 153 8.97 -2.00 -19.56
C GLU A 153 9.15 -3.03 -18.42
N VAL A 154 8.04 -3.46 -17.82
CA VAL A 154 8.04 -4.53 -16.82
C VAL A 154 8.25 -5.84 -17.58
N GLN A 155 9.46 -6.39 -17.48
CA GLN A 155 9.79 -7.75 -17.88
C GLN A 155 9.24 -8.76 -16.86
#